data_AF-A0A1C6E6M8-F1
#
_entry.id   AF-A0A1C6E6M8-F1
#
_cell.length_a   1.000
_cell.length_b   1.000
_cell.length_c   1.000
_cell.angle_alpha   90.00
_cell.angle_beta   90.00
_cell.angle_gamma   90.00
#
_symmetry.space_group_name_H-M   'P 1'
#
loop_
_entity.id
_entity.type
_entity.pdbx_description
1 polymer ?
#
loop_
_entity_poly.entity_id
_entity_poly.type
_entity_poly.pdbx_seq_one_letter_code
_entity_poly.pdbx_strand_id
1 'polypeptide(L)'
;MDKGELEKLSIEHIRIYESFEKKEKCALCRCIEDFENQVLNAISTDLVMDLEFFPKFGEQYTFCDYHMSKMEDMRDKLGMAIMLKKLITLEIRKMESGQIENKVSKFFIKKANEKKCFVCEKVNLKAMNSDIDITLELWKNKEV
;
A
#
# COMPACT_ATOMS: atom_id res chain seq x y z
N MET A 1 7.86 -38.95 -4.00
CA MET A 1 7.87 -37.56 -4.50
C MET A 1 8.62 -37.58 -5.81
N ASP A 2 7.86 -37.52 -6.90
CA ASP A 2 8.40 -37.60 -8.25
C ASP A 2 9.06 -36.26 -8.62
N LYS A 3 10.18 -36.31 -9.34
CA LYS A 3 11.10 -35.18 -9.59
C LYS A 3 10.59 -34.20 -10.66
N GLY A 4 9.32 -34.29 -11.07
CA GLY A 4 8.72 -33.52 -12.16
C GLY A 4 7.85 -32.32 -11.73
N GLU A 5 7.43 -32.24 -10.47
CA GLU A 5 6.41 -31.26 -10.01
C GLU A 5 6.99 -29.98 -9.37
N LEU A 6 8.32 -29.80 -9.40
CA LEU A 6 8.92 -28.47 -9.28
C LEU A 6 8.84 -27.75 -10.64
N GLU A 7 7.65 -27.75 -11.25
CA GLU A 7 7.30 -26.72 -12.22
C GLU A 7 7.57 -25.37 -11.56
N LYS A 8 8.29 -24.49 -12.25
CA LYS A 8 8.82 -23.21 -11.74
C LYS A 8 7.78 -22.50 -10.84
N LEU A 9 7.89 -22.71 -9.53
CA LEU A 9 7.13 -21.96 -8.55
C LEU A 9 7.49 -20.49 -8.77
N SER A 10 6.53 -19.68 -9.22
CA SER A 10 6.77 -18.25 -9.32
C SER A 10 7.15 -17.73 -7.92
N ILE A 11 7.94 -16.66 -7.86
CA ILE A 11 8.36 -16.07 -6.57
C ILE A 11 7.13 -15.77 -5.68
N GLU A 12 5.98 -15.49 -6.29
CA GLU A 12 4.72 -15.26 -5.57
C GLU A 12 4.24 -16.52 -4.84
N HIS A 13 4.37 -17.71 -5.44
CA HIS A 13 4.00 -18.98 -4.80
C HIS A 13 4.85 -19.23 -3.54
N ILE A 14 6.17 -19.05 -3.63
CA ILE A 14 7.11 -19.29 -2.51
C ILE A 14 6.70 -18.47 -1.28
N ARG A 15 6.41 -17.18 -1.47
CA ARG A 15 6.00 -16.26 -0.39
C ARG A 15 4.72 -16.70 0.32
N ILE A 16 3.75 -17.23 -0.43
CA ILE A 16 2.48 -17.70 0.12
C ILE A 16 2.70 -19.02 0.85
N TYR A 17 3.48 -19.95 0.29
CA TYR A 17 3.87 -21.20 0.94
C TYR A 17 4.54 -20.96 2.30
N GLU A 18 5.56 -20.09 2.37
CA GLU A 18 6.23 -19.72 3.62
C GLU A 18 5.26 -19.12 4.65
N SER A 19 4.21 -18.43 4.18
CA SER A 19 3.18 -17.86 5.04
C SER A 19 2.24 -18.90 5.64
N PHE A 20 2.08 -20.07 4.99
CA PHE A 20 1.30 -21.21 5.50
C PHE A 20 2.03 -22.01 6.60
N GLU A 21 3.35 -21.89 6.73
CA GLU A 21 4.13 -22.60 7.76
C GLU A 21 3.89 -22.03 9.17
N LYS A 22 3.42 -20.78 9.26
CA LYS A 22 3.20 -20.05 10.52
C LYS A 22 1.72 -20.11 10.95
N LYS A 23 1.45 -20.44 12.21
CA LYS A 23 0.08 -20.78 12.71
C LYS A 23 -0.76 -19.63 13.29
N GLU A 24 -0.22 -18.42 13.43
CA GLU A 24 -0.87 -17.34 14.21
C GLU A 24 -1.95 -16.52 13.49
N LYS A 25 -1.94 -16.48 12.15
CA LYS A 25 -2.87 -15.73 11.29
C LYS A 25 -3.10 -16.50 9.98
N CYS A 26 -4.21 -16.21 9.30
CA CYS A 26 -4.44 -16.66 7.92
C CYS A 26 -3.26 -16.29 7.02
N ALA A 27 -2.78 -17.23 6.20
CA ALA A 27 -1.60 -17.05 5.34
C ALA A 27 -1.76 -15.87 4.37
N LEU A 28 -2.95 -15.72 3.77
CA LEU A 28 -3.27 -14.59 2.90
C LEU A 28 -3.22 -13.26 3.64
N CYS A 29 -3.83 -13.18 4.83
CA CYS A 29 -3.80 -11.97 5.64
C CYS A 29 -2.36 -11.57 5.99
N ARG A 30 -1.50 -12.54 6.31
CA ARG A 30 -0.07 -12.31 6.57
C ARG A 30 0.66 -11.80 5.34
N CYS A 31 0.45 -12.42 4.17
CA CYS A 31 1.03 -11.96 2.91
C CYS A 31 0.64 -10.53 2.56
N ILE A 32 -0.62 -10.16 2.81
CA ILE A 32 -1.13 -8.80 2.59
C ILE A 32 -0.45 -7.83 3.55
N GLU A 33 -0.43 -8.13 4.84
CA GLU A 33 0.19 -7.28 5.89
C GLU A 33 1.70 -7.10 5.66
N ASP A 34 2.41 -8.19 5.33
CA ASP A 34 3.84 -8.13 5.01
C ASP A 34 4.11 -7.27 3.77
N PHE A 35 3.21 -7.32 2.77
CA PHE A 35 3.39 -6.51 1.58
C PHE A 35 3.08 -5.04 1.84
N GLU A 36 2.02 -4.77 2.60
CA GLU A 36 1.70 -3.42 3.06
C GLU A 36 2.89 -2.80 3.78
N ASN A 37 3.52 -3.54 4.71
CA ASN A 37 4.71 -3.10 5.43
C ASN A 37 5.91 -2.88 4.50
N GLN A 38 6.11 -3.73 3.50
CA GLN A 38 7.16 -3.52 2.48
C GLN A 38 6.94 -2.23 1.68
N VAL A 39 5.69 -1.95 1.28
CA VAL A 39 5.35 -0.72 0.56
C VAL A 39 5.59 0.50 1.45
N LEU A 40 5.16 0.47 2.72
CA LEU A 40 5.40 1.55 3.68
C LEU A 40 6.89 1.81 3.93
N ASN A 41 7.70 0.75 4.02
CA ASN A 41 9.16 0.84 4.11
C ASN A 41 9.77 1.48 2.86
N ALA A 42 9.37 1.03 1.67
CA ALA A 42 9.86 1.61 0.41
C ALA A 42 9.48 3.09 0.27
N ILE A 43 8.31 3.49 0.77
CA ILE A 43 7.90 4.90 0.85
C ILE A 43 8.85 5.69 1.75
N SER A 44 9.20 5.13 2.91
CA SER A 44 10.02 5.82 3.89
C SER A 44 11.47 6.03 3.45
N THR A 45 11.95 5.21 2.50
CA THR A 45 13.33 5.25 2.00
C THR A 45 13.45 5.73 0.56
N ASP A 46 13.06 4.89 -0.40
CA ASP A 46 13.49 5.00 -1.79
C ASP A 46 12.48 5.78 -2.65
N LEU A 47 11.19 5.57 -2.42
CA LEU A 47 10.15 6.15 -3.27
C LEU A 47 10.07 7.68 -3.15
N VAL A 48 10.50 8.28 -2.05
CA VAL A 48 10.56 9.75 -1.96
C VAL A 48 11.58 10.37 -2.92
N MET A 49 12.49 9.57 -3.49
CA MET A 49 13.44 9.98 -4.52
C MET A 49 13.04 9.51 -5.93
N ASP A 50 11.98 8.71 -6.04
CA ASP A 50 11.57 8.12 -7.31
C ASP A 50 10.93 9.17 -8.25
N LEU A 51 11.47 9.26 -9.46
CA LEU A 51 11.09 10.28 -10.44
C LEU A 51 9.71 10.02 -11.08
N GLU A 52 9.16 8.80 -10.97
CA GLU A 52 7.84 8.49 -11.53
C GLU A 52 6.73 8.59 -10.49
N PHE A 53 7.01 8.18 -9.26
CA PHE A 53 6.09 8.15 -8.14
C PHE A 53 6.01 9.51 -7.46
N PHE A 54 7.14 10.10 -7.08
CA PHE A 54 7.12 11.28 -6.23
C PHE A 54 6.35 12.43 -6.86
N PRO A 55 6.47 12.75 -8.17
CA PRO A 55 5.64 13.77 -8.82
C PRO A 55 4.13 13.52 -8.71
N LYS A 56 3.68 12.26 -8.84
CA LYS A 56 2.26 11.88 -8.77
C LYS A 56 1.71 11.95 -7.34
N PHE A 57 2.56 11.84 -6.33
CA PHE A 57 2.12 11.97 -4.94
C PHE A 57 1.66 13.40 -4.63
N GLY A 58 0.48 13.53 -4.02
CA GLY A 58 -0.18 14.80 -3.77
C GLY A 58 -1.02 15.30 -4.94
N GLU A 59 -0.87 14.76 -6.15
CA GLU A 59 -1.71 15.09 -7.32
C GLU A 59 -2.72 13.97 -7.62
N GLN A 60 -2.22 12.76 -7.81
CA GLN A 60 -3.00 11.56 -8.12
C GLN A 60 -3.18 10.67 -6.88
N TYR A 61 -2.15 10.63 -6.04
CA TYR A 61 -2.10 9.76 -4.87
C TYR A 61 -2.00 10.54 -3.56
N THR A 62 -2.47 9.92 -2.49
CA THR A 62 -2.29 10.39 -1.11
C THR A 62 -2.21 9.18 -0.15
N PHE A 63 -2.31 9.42 1.16
CA PHE A 63 -2.54 8.37 2.15
C PHE A 63 -3.93 8.53 2.75
N CYS A 64 -4.60 7.40 3.00
CA CYS A 64 -5.78 7.41 3.87
C CYS A 64 -5.33 7.51 5.33
N ASP A 65 -6.27 7.88 6.21
CA ASP A 65 -6.00 8.07 7.65
C ASP A 65 -5.29 6.85 8.28
N TYR A 66 -5.71 5.64 7.90
CA TYR A 66 -5.10 4.39 8.36
C TYR A 66 -3.62 4.27 7.95
N HIS A 67 -3.29 4.46 6.67
CA HIS A 67 -1.91 4.35 6.21
C HIS A 67 -1.05 5.54 6.64
N MET A 68 -1.65 6.72 6.87
CA MET A 68 -0.95 7.84 7.48
C MET A 68 -0.56 7.52 8.92
N SER A 69 -1.48 6.99 9.72
CA SER A 69 -1.20 6.56 11.10
C SER A 69 -0.13 5.46 11.15
N LYS A 70 -0.13 4.51 10.21
CA LYS A 70 0.96 3.53 10.15
C LYS A 70 2.32 4.14 9.83
N MET A 71 2.39 5.11 8.92
CA MET A 71 3.63 5.87 8.65
C MET A 71 4.07 6.66 9.89
N GLU A 72 3.12 7.18 10.68
CA GLU A 72 3.37 7.83 11.97
C GLU A 72 3.93 6.89 13.05
N ASP A 73 3.79 5.58 12.90
CA ASP A 73 4.36 4.60 13.83
C ASP A 73 5.74 4.08 13.38
N MET A 74 6.14 4.35 12.13
CA MET A 74 7.42 3.88 11.60
C MET A 74 8.62 4.57 12.25
N ARG A 75 9.73 3.84 12.43
CA ARG A 75 10.93 4.41 13.06
C ARG A 75 11.56 5.53 12.23
N ASP A 76 11.64 5.35 10.91
CA ASP A 76 12.17 6.36 10.01
C ASP A 76 11.09 7.38 9.66
N LYS A 77 11.37 8.65 9.95
CA LYS A 77 10.46 9.77 9.73
C LYS A 77 10.81 10.61 8.51
N LEU A 78 11.95 10.35 7.86
CA LEU A 78 12.44 11.20 6.78
C LEU A 78 11.50 11.16 5.58
N GLY A 79 11.15 9.96 5.09
CA GLY A 79 10.24 9.82 3.96
C GLY A 79 8.88 10.44 4.25
N MET A 80 8.33 10.23 5.45
CA MET A 80 7.09 10.87 5.87
C MET A 80 7.19 12.40 5.87
N ALA A 81 8.27 12.97 6.42
CA ALA A 81 8.48 14.42 6.46
C ALA A 81 8.56 15.04 5.06
N ILE A 82 9.25 14.38 4.13
CA ILE A 82 9.34 14.81 2.72
C ILE A 82 7.95 14.81 2.06
N MET A 83 7.17 13.77 2.29
CA MET A 83 5.81 13.62 1.75
C MET A 83 4.86 14.69 2.32
N LEU A 84 4.90 14.93 3.64
CA LEU A 84 4.12 15.99 4.27
C LEU A 84 4.50 17.37 3.77
N LYS A 85 5.82 17.66 3.66
CA LYS A 85 6.30 18.92 3.08
C LYS A 85 5.73 19.15 1.69
N LYS A 86 5.67 18.11 0.86
CA LYS A 86 5.06 18.20 -0.48
C LYS A 86 3.56 18.53 -0.39
N LEU A 87 2.80 17.81 0.42
CA LEU A 87 1.36 18.05 0.58
C LEU A 87 1.05 19.47 1.09
N ILE A 88 1.79 19.93 2.09
CA ILE A 88 1.65 21.29 2.63
C ILE A 88 1.97 22.33 1.56
N THR A 89 3.07 22.15 0.81
CA THR A 89 3.46 23.07 -0.27
C THR A 89 2.39 23.17 -1.35
N LEU A 90 1.78 22.04 -1.74
CA LEU A 90 0.69 22.02 -2.71
C LEU A 90 -0.53 22.78 -2.19
N GLU A 91 -0.86 22.62 -0.91
CA GLU A 91 -2.01 23.31 -0.32
C GLU A 91 -1.78 24.81 -0.19
N ILE A 92 -0.58 25.25 0.21
CA ILE A 92 -0.20 26.67 0.24
C ILE A 92 -0.37 27.29 -1.16
N ARG A 93 0.11 26.63 -2.22
CA ARG A 93 -0.03 27.13 -3.60
C ARG A 93 -1.49 27.28 -4.04
N LYS A 94 -2.38 26.37 -3.63
CA LYS A 94 -3.82 26.52 -3.90
C LYS A 94 -4.41 27.73 -3.18
N MET A 95 -3.97 27.99 -1.95
CA MET A 95 -4.40 29.17 -1.19
C MET A 95 -3.93 30.47 -1.87
N GLU A 96 -2.66 30.52 -2.28
CA GLU A 96 -2.06 31.68 -2.98
C GLU A 96 -2.70 31.94 -4.35
N SER A 97 -3.07 30.88 -5.09
CA SER A 97 -3.71 31.01 -6.41
C SER A 97 -5.20 31.37 -6.37
N GLY A 98 -5.77 31.62 -5.19
CA GLY A 98 -7.19 31.96 -5.05
C GLY A 98 -8.15 30.80 -5.38
N GLN A 99 -7.65 29.57 -5.52
CA GLN A 99 -8.45 28.35 -5.71
C GLN A 99 -9.05 27.83 -4.39
N ILE A 100 -9.28 28.71 -3.42
CA ILE A 100 -9.94 28.36 -2.18
C ILE A 100 -11.43 28.26 -2.48
N GLU A 101 -11.94 27.04 -2.70
CA GLU A 101 -13.37 26.78 -2.61
C GLU A 101 -13.82 27.23 -1.21
N ASN A 102 -14.56 28.34 -1.11
CA ASN A 102 -15.16 28.83 0.12
C ASN A 102 -16.14 27.79 0.68
N LYS A 103 -15.62 26.81 1.44
CA LYS A 103 -16.42 25.82 2.17
C LYS A 103 -16.72 26.32 3.58
N VAL A 104 -17.42 27.45 3.68
CA VAL A 104 -17.98 27.91 4.96
C VAL A 104 -19.28 27.16 5.29
N SER A 105 -19.65 26.11 4.56
CA SER A 105 -20.84 25.30 4.84
C SER A 105 -20.58 23.82 4.67
N LYS A 106 -20.06 23.17 5.73
CA LYS A 106 -20.30 21.77 6.15
C LYS A 106 -19.18 21.30 7.08
N PHE A 107 -19.31 21.68 8.35
CA PHE A 107 -18.82 20.83 9.44
C PHE A 107 -19.41 19.43 9.23
N PHE A 108 -18.57 18.40 9.19
CA PHE A 108 -18.90 16.98 8.99
C PHE A 108 -19.46 16.58 7.63
N ILE A 109 -18.66 16.72 6.56
CA ILE A 109 -18.71 15.74 5.48
C ILE A 109 -17.29 15.26 5.22
N LYS A 110 -17.08 13.97 5.52
CA LYS A 110 -15.96 13.13 5.08
C LYS A 110 -15.86 13.27 3.55
N LYS A 111 -15.18 14.32 3.05
CA LYS A 111 -14.93 14.45 1.60
C LYS A 111 -13.99 13.29 1.31
N ALA A 112 -14.52 12.26 0.66
CA ALA A 112 -13.69 11.26 0.03
C ALA A 112 -12.66 12.04 -0.79
N ASN A 113 -11.39 11.95 -0.38
CA ASN A 113 -10.29 12.51 -1.14
C ASN A 113 -10.41 11.86 -2.52
N GLU A 114 -10.60 12.64 -3.59
CA GLU A 114 -10.67 12.09 -4.97
C GLU A 114 -9.38 11.32 -5.32
N LYS A 115 -8.29 11.64 -4.60
CA LYS A 115 -6.99 11.00 -4.70
C LYS A 115 -7.01 9.64 -4.01
N LYS A 116 -6.54 8.63 -4.72
CA LYS A 116 -6.44 7.26 -4.20
C LYS A 116 -5.32 7.15 -3.17
N CYS A 117 -5.50 6.30 -2.16
CA CYS A 117 -4.41 5.95 -1.28
C CYS A 117 -3.42 5.06 -2.03
N PHE A 118 -2.16 5.50 -2.14
CA PHE A 118 -1.14 4.76 -2.88
C PHE A 118 -0.93 3.34 -2.32
N VAL A 119 -0.86 3.21 -0.99
CA VAL A 119 -0.65 1.92 -0.33
C VAL A 119 -1.84 1.01 -0.56
N CYS A 120 -3.08 1.50 -0.40
CA CYS A 120 -4.29 0.74 -0.73
C CYS A 120 -4.27 0.24 -2.17
N GLU A 121 -3.88 1.10 -3.13
CA GLU A 121 -3.86 0.73 -4.54
C GLU A 121 -2.83 -0.37 -4.82
N LYS A 122 -1.62 -0.27 -4.25
CA LYS A 122 -0.62 -1.32 -4.38
C LYS A 122 -1.06 -2.62 -3.71
N VAL A 123 -1.58 -2.54 -2.49
CA VAL A 123 -2.04 -3.72 -1.74
C VAL A 123 -3.20 -4.40 -2.44
N ASN A 124 -4.20 -3.65 -2.92
CA ASN A 124 -5.34 -4.22 -3.64
C ASN A 124 -4.92 -4.86 -4.95
N LEU A 125 -4.05 -4.20 -5.73
CA LEU A 125 -3.51 -4.80 -6.95
C LEU A 125 -2.79 -6.12 -6.67
N LYS A 126 -2.00 -6.20 -5.59
CA LYS A 126 -1.32 -7.44 -5.23
C LYS A 126 -2.29 -8.52 -4.74
N ALA A 127 -3.19 -8.16 -3.82
CA ALA A 127 -4.15 -9.09 -3.26
C ALA A 127 -5.05 -9.69 -4.35
N MET A 128 -5.49 -8.87 -5.30
CA MET A 128 -6.42 -9.29 -6.36
C MET A 128 -5.75 -10.02 -7.53
N ASN A 129 -4.46 -9.77 -7.84
CA ASN A 129 -3.84 -10.31 -9.06
C ASN A 129 -2.98 -11.57 -8.87
N SER A 130 -2.58 -11.93 -7.64
CA SER A 130 -1.71 -13.11 -7.44
C SER A 130 -2.06 -13.89 -6.17
N ASP A 131 -2.24 -13.20 -5.05
CA ASP A 131 -2.19 -13.88 -3.76
C ASP A 131 -3.49 -14.66 -3.46
N ILE A 132 -4.65 -14.19 -3.93
CA ILE A 132 -5.94 -14.91 -3.75
C ILE A 132 -5.98 -16.20 -4.57
N ASP A 133 -5.65 -16.12 -5.86
CA ASP A 133 -5.76 -17.28 -6.76
C ASP A 133 -4.81 -18.40 -6.35
N ILE A 134 -3.55 -18.05 -6.04
CA ILE A 134 -2.57 -19.01 -5.53
C ILE A 134 -3.03 -19.57 -4.19
N THR A 135 -3.53 -18.74 -3.26
CA THR A 135 -4.04 -19.23 -1.98
C THR A 135 -5.18 -20.23 -2.18
N LEU A 136 -6.11 -19.96 -3.10
CA LEU A 136 -7.23 -20.87 -3.41
C LEU A 136 -6.75 -22.19 -4.03
N GLU A 137 -5.77 -22.15 -4.92
CA GLU A 137 -5.16 -23.34 -5.51
C GLU A 137 -4.48 -24.21 -4.43
N LEU A 138 -3.69 -23.59 -3.55
CA LEU A 138 -3.05 -24.29 -2.43
C LEU A 138 -4.05 -24.88 -1.44
N TRP A 139 -5.18 -24.20 -1.25
CA TRP A 139 -6.23 -24.68 -0.36
C TRP A 139 -6.97 -25.90 -0.95
N LYS A 140 -7.31 -25.85 -2.24
CA LYS A 140 -7.88 -27.00 -2.97
C LYS A 140 -6.96 -28.21 -2.94
N ASN A 141 -5.66 -28.00 -3.09
CA ASN A 141 -4.66 -29.07 -3.10
C ASN A 141 -4.33 -29.62 -1.70
N LYS A 142 -4.80 -28.99 -0.62
CA LYS A 142 -4.70 -29.50 0.77
C LYS A 142 -5.89 -30.36 1.21
N GLU A 143 -6.98 -30.39 0.45
CA GLU A 143 -8.18 -31.20 0.75
C GLU A 143 -8.19 -32.60 0.09
N VAL A 144 -7.05 -33.08 -0.43
CA VAL A 144 -6.87 -34.44 -0.96
C VAL A 144 -5.88 -35.23 -0.12
#